data_AF-A0AAW5N1P1-F1
#
_entry.id   AF-A0AAW5N1P1-F1
#
_cell.length_a   1.000
_cell.length_b   1.000
_cell.length_c   1.000
_cell.angle_alpha   90.00
_cell.angle_beta   90.00
_cell.angle_gamma   90.00
#
_symmetry.space_group_name_H-M   'P 1'
#
loop_
_entity.id
_entity.type
_entity.pdbx_description
1 polymer ?
#
loop_
_entity_poly.entity_id
_entity_poly.type
_entity_poly.pdbx_seq_one_letter_code
_entity_poly.pdbx_strand_id
1 'polypeptide(L)'
;QWSMKQFDQSYAEQLFELREMLETHSLQHFLNLPDHDPRWLQAKTMLERHRLLRDNIGNSFRMFSQLDRDFHSLLLSAADNIFFDQSLEIISVIFHFHYQWDESDLKQ
;
A
#
# COMPACT_ATOMS: atom_id res chain seq x y z
N GLN A 1 32.27 -1.94 6.99
CA GLN A 1 31.67 -2.07 8.33
C GLN A 1 30.19 -1.72 8.18
N TRP A 2 29.27 -2.56 8.64
CA TRP A 2 27.83 -2.31 8.52
C TRP A 2 27.32 -1.51 9.72
N SER A 3 26.39 -0.59 9.49
CA SER A 3 25.73 0.20 10.53
C SER A 3 24.22 0.26 10.26
N MET A 4 23.41 0.07 11.30
CA MET A 4 21.96 0.23 11.21
C MET A 4 21.64 1.72 11.00
N LYS A 5 20.81 2.03 10.00
CA LYS A 5 20.24 3.37 9.83
C LYS A 5 18.95 3.48 10.63
N GLN A 6 18.77 4.61 11.32
CA GLN A 6 17.48 4.93 11.91
C GLN A 6 16.49 5.31 10.81
N PHE A 7 15.26 4.83 10.94
CA PHE A 7 14.14 5.31 10.15
C PHE A 7 13.57 6.53 10.87
N ASP A 8 14.16 7.69 10.60
CA ASP A 8 13.70 8.97 11.14
C ASP A 8 12.64 9.60 10.22
N GLN A 9 12.09 10.73 10.66
CA GLN A 9 11.08 11.46 9.89
C GLN A 9 11.57 11.82 8.47
N SER A 10 12.83 12.24 8.32
CA SER A 10 13.37 12.63 7.01
C SER A 10 13.44 11.43 6.06
N TYR A 11 13.77 10.25 6.58
CA TYR A 11 13.72 9.02 5.81
C TYR A 11 12.28 8.66 5.42
N ALA A 12 11.31 8.82 6.34
CA ALA A 12 9.90 8.58 6.05
C ALA A 12 9.38 9.51 4.95
N GLU A 13 9.72 10.80 4.99
CA GLU A 13 9.36 11.80 3.98
C GLU A 13 9.90 11.43 2.59
N GLN A 14 11.14 10.96 2.48
CA GLN A 14 11.71 10.48 1.21
C GLN A 14 10.95 9.26 0.66
N LEU A 15 10.49 8.36 1.54
CA LEU A 15 9.67 7.23 1.12
C LEU A 15 8.28 7.69 0.64
N PHE A 16 7.66 8.67 1.31
CA PHE A 16 6.40 9.25 0.87
C PHE A 16 6.51 9.93 -0.49
N GLU A 17 7.57 10.70 -0.73
CA GLU A 17 7.84 11.34 -2.02
C GLU A 17 7.96 10.29 -3.14
N LEU A 18 8.71 9.21 -2.90
CA LEU A 18 8.80 8.10 -3.85
C LEU A 18 7.42 7.47 -4.10
N ARG A 19 6.67 7.15 -3.04
CA ARG A 19 5.32 6.58 -3.17
C ARG A 19 4.40 7.46 -3.97
N GLU A 20 4.36 8.76 -3.69
CA GLU A 20 3.51 9.71 -4.39
C GLU A 20 3.78 9.70 -5.90
N MET A 21 5.05 9.73 -6.31
CA MET A 21 5.43 9.67 -7.72
C MET A 21 4.96 8.36 -8.37
N LEU A 22 5.21 7.22 -7.73
CA LEU A 22 4.87 5.90 -8.29
C LEU A 22 3.34 5.68 -8.34
N GLU A 23 2.64 5.97 -7.26
CA GLU A 23 1.21 5.73 -7.14
C GLU A 23 0.40 6.68 -8.01
N THR A 24 0.78 7.97 -8.09
CA THR A 24 0.08 8.93 -8.96
C THR A 24 0.26 8.57 -10.43
N HIS A 25 1.48 8.19 -10.84
CA HIS A 25 1.74 7.71 -12.20
C HIS A 25 0.89 6.46 -12.50
N SER A 26 0.90 5.48 -11.61
CA SER A 26 0.15 4.24 -11.80
C SER A 26 -1.36 4.47 -11.83
N LEU A 27 -1.87 5.39 -11.00
CA LEU A 27 -3.28 5.77 -10.99
C LEU A 27 -3.71 6.41 -12.32
N GLN A 28 -2.89 7.30 -12.89
CA GLN A 28 -3.17 7.88 -14.21
C GLN A 28 -3.28 6.78 -15.27
N HIS A 29 -2.39 5.78 -15.26
CA HIS A 29 -2.48 4.64 -16.15
C HIS A 29 -3.72 3.77 -15.88
N PHE A 30 -4.00 3.50 -14.60
CA PHE A 30 -5.14 2.69 -14.18
C PHE A 30 -6.47 3.27 -14.68
N LEU A 31 -6.64 4.59 -14.56
CA LEU A 31 -7.85 5.28 -15.01
C LEU A 31 -8.03 5.27 -16.54
N ASN A 32 -6.96 5.04 -17.30
CA ASN A 32 -6.99 4.96 -18.76
C ASN A 32 -7.04 3.51 -19.29
N LEU A 33 -7.22 2.52 -18.41
CA LEU A 33 -7.37 1.13 -18.83
C LEU A 33 -8.65 0.92 -19.65
N PRO A 34 -8.64 0.01 -20.63
CA PRO A 34 -9.86 -0.36 -21.36
C PRO A 34 -10.96 -0.84 -20.41
N ASP A 35 -12.22 -0.58 -20.75
CA ASP A 35 -13.38 -0.98 -19.92
C ASP A 35 -13.45 -2.49 -19.62
N HIS A 36 -12.85 -3.31 -20.49
CA HIS A 36 -12.80 -4.77 -20.38
C HIS A 36 -11.53 -5.29 -19.69
N ASP A 37 -10.66 -4.41 -19.20
CA ASP A 37 -9.47 -4.82 -18.46
C ASP A 37 -9.86 -5.51 -17.14
N PRO A 38 -9.30 -6.69 -16.83
CA PRO A 38 -9.66 -7.45 -15.63
C PRO A 38 -9.35 -6.72 -14.32
N ARG A 39 -8.45 -5.73 -14.31
CA ARG A 39 -8.11 -4.94 -13.12
C ARG A 39 -9.32 -4.16 -12.59
N TRP A 40 -10.29 -3.79 -13.43
CA TRP A 40 -11.54 -3.17 -12.97
C TRP A 40 -12.37 -4.10 -12.08
N LEU A 41 -12.44 -5.39 -12.39
CA LEU A 41 -13.12 -6.37 -11.55
C LEU A 41 -12.36 -6.59 -10.24
N GLN A 42 -11.02 -6.61 -10.31
CA GLN A 42 -10.17 -6.71 -9.12
C GLN A 42 -10.36 -5.51 -8.20
N ALA A 43 -10.43 -4.28 -8.74
CA ALA A 43 -10.68 -3.07 -7.97
C ALA A 43 -12.05 -3.09 -7.27
N LYS A 44 -13.11 -3.54 -7.96
CA LYS A 44 -14.44 -3.74 -7.34
C LYS A 44 -14.37 -4.75 -6.19
N THR A 45 -13.64 -5.85 -6.40
CA THR A 45 -13.43 -6.87 -5.36
C THR A 45 -12.66 -6.31 -4.16
N MET A 46 -11.63 -5.48 -4.39
CA MET A 46 -10.88 -4.81 -3.33
C MET A 46 -11.77 -3.87 -2.53
N LEU A 47 -12.63 -3.10 -3.18
CA LEU A 47 -13.57 -2.20 -2.52
C LEU A 47 -14.50 -2.97 -1.56
N GLU A 48 -15.06 -4.10 -2.02
CA GLU A 48 -15.92 -4.93 -1.17
C GLU A 48 -15.15 -5.53 0.02
N ARG A 49 -13.91 -6.01 -0.19
CA ARG A 49 -13.04 -6.48 0.91
C ARG A 49 -12.77 -5.37 1.94
N HIS A 50 -12.55 -4.14 1.50
CA HIS A 50 -12.35 -2.99 2.40
C HIS A 50 -13.61 -2.65 3.19
N ARG A 51 -14.78 -2.68 2.55
CA ARG A 51 -16.07 -2.47 3.22
C ARG A 51 -16.35 -3.55 4.26
N LEU A 52 -16.12 -4.82 3.91
CA LEU A 52 -16.25 -5.93 4.84
C LEU A 52 -15.31 -5.79 6.03
N LEU A 53 -14.05 -5.41 5.80
CA LEU A 53 -13.12 -5.16 6.89
C LEU A 53 -13.63 -4.04 7.78
N ARG A 54 -14.02 -2.88 7.21
CA ARG A 54 -14.56 -1.74 7.94
C ARG A 54 -15.73 -2.12 8.84
N ASP A 55 -16.67 -2.90 8.32
CA ASP A 55 -17.89 -3.29 9.03
C ASP A 55 -17.62 -4.41 10.08
N ASN A 56 -16.43 -5.03 10.04
CA ASN A 56 -15.98 -6.05 10.99
C ASN A 56 -14.65 -5.65 11.69
N ILE A 57 -14.38 -4.34 11.82
CA ILE A 57 -13.20 -3.80 12.51
C ILE A 57 -13.28 -4.18 14.00
N GLY A 58 -12.76 -5.35 14.34
CA GLY A 58 -12.11 -5.57 15.63
C GLY A 58 -10.66 -5.07 15.56
N ASN A 59 -9.79 -5.51 16.47
CA ASN A 59 -8.34 -5.18 16.49
C ASN A 59 -7.53 -5.86 15.36
N SER A 60 -8.08 -6.01 14.16
CA SER A 60 -7.47 -6.82 13.10
C SER A 60 -6.52 -6.03 12.18
N PHE A 61 -5.50 -5.40 12.75
CA PHE A 61 -4.46 -4.64 12.03
C PHE A 61 -3.76 -5.47 10.96
N ARG A 62 -3.53 -6.76 11.22
CA ARG A 62 -2.96 -7.69 10.23
C ARG A 62 -3.82 -7.84 8.98
N MET A 63 -5.15 -7.86 9.13
CA MET A 63 -6.05 -7.94 7.98
C MET A 63 -6.03 -6.65 7.16
N PHE A 64 -5.91 -5.50 7.82
CA PHE A 64 -5.74 -4.23 7.13
C PHE A 64 -4.41 -4.16 6.37
N SER A 65 -3.28 -4.50 7.00
CA SER A 65 -1.98 -4.43 6.33
C SER A 65 -1.89 -5.31 5.07
N GLN A 66 -2.51 -6.50 5.10
CA GLN A 66 -2.56 -7.35 3.91
C GLN A 66 -3.42 -6.72 2.81
N LEU A 67 -4.57 -6.16 3.19
CA LEU A 67 -5.51 -5.58 2.25
C LEU A 67 -4.96 -4.28 1.61
N ASP A 68 -4.24 -3.48 2.38
CA ASP A 68 -3.49 -2.29 1.94
C ASP A 68 -2.42 -2.67 0.90
N ARG A 69 -1.60 -3.69 1.21
CA ARG A 69 -0.60 -4.22 0.27
C ARG A 69 -1.24 -4.72 -1.03
N ASP A 70 -2.33 -5.48 -0.95
CA ASP A 70 -3.04 -5.99 -2.13
C ASP A 70 -3.57 -4.84 -3.00
N PHE A 71 -4.08 -3.77 -2.38
CA PHE A 71 -4.58 -2.59 -3.09
C PHE A 71 -3.46 -1.83 -3.80
N HIS A 72 -2.36 -1.53 -3.10
CA HIS A 72 -1.22 -0.86 -3.72
C HIS A 72 -0.58 -1.70 -4.82
N SER A 73 -0.51 -3.03 -4.67
CA SER A 73 -0.07 -3.94 -5.74
C SER A 73 -0.95 -3.83 -6.99
N LEU A 74 -2.27 -3.84 -6.81
CA LEU A 74 -3.20 -3.70 -7.92
C LEU A 74 -3.04 -2.35 -8.62
N LEU A 75 -2.91 -1.26 -7.85
CA LEU A 75 -2.73 0.08 -8.41
C LEU A 75 -1.44 0.17 -9.23
N LEU A 76 -0.30 -0.23 -8.66
CA LEU A 76 1.01 -0.17 -9.30
C LEU A 76 1.10 -1.05 -10.56
N SER A 77 0.35 -2.17 -10.60
CA SER A 77 0.29 -3.05 -11.77
C SER A 77 -0.17 -2.36 -13.05
N ALA A 78 -0.84 -1.19 -12.96
CA ALA A 78 -1.25 -0.43 -14.15
C ALA A 78 -0.10 0.30 -14.86
N ALA A 79 1.04 0.51 -14.20
CA ALA A 79 2.20 1.11 -14.81
C ALA A 79 2.97 0.15 -15.75
N ASP A 80 2.66 -1.15 -15.70
CA ASP A 80 3.36 -2.22 -16.45
C ASP A 80 4.90 -2.11 -16.33
N ASN A 81 5.39 -1.78 -15.13
CA ASN A 81 6.79 -1.48 -14.86
C ASN A 81 7.32 -2.30 -13.66
N ILE A 82 8.25 -3.21 -13.94
CA ILE A 82 8.83 -4.12 -12.94
C ILE A 82 9.49 -3.39 -11.75
N PHE A 83 9.99 -2.17 -11.96
CA PHE A 83 10.60 -1.39 -10.87
C PHE A 83 9.55 -0.86 -9.89
N PHE A 84 8.32 -0.63 -10.34
CA PHE A 84 7.22 -0.22 -9.47
C PHE A 84 6.81 -1.39 -8.58
N ASP A 85 6.70 -2.59 -9.15
CA ASP A 85 6.39 -3.82 -8.41
C ASP A 85 7.47 -4.15 -7.37
N GLN A 86 8.75 -3.98 -7.72
CA GLN A 86 9.85 -4.18 -6.78
C GLN A 86 9.86 -3.14 -5.65
N SER A 87 9.51 -1.89 -5.94
CA SER A 87 9.44 -0.82 -4.92
C SER A 87 8.38 -1.13 -3.86
N LEU A 88 7.32 -1.86 -4.23
CA LEU A 88 6.26 -2.26 -3.31
C LEU A 88 6.77 -3.11 -2.15
N GLU A 89 7.81 -3.93 -2.31
CA GLU A 89 8.33 -4.76 -1.22
C GLU A 89 8.92 -3.90 -0.10
N ILE A 90 9.73 -2.90 -0.45
CA ILE A 90 10.34 -1.97 0.51
C ILE A 90 9.25 -1.17 1.22
N ILE A 91 8.28 -0.64 0.48
CA ILE A 91 7.13 0.10 1.02
C ILE A 91 6.35 -0.80 1.97
N SER A 92 5.96 -2.00 1.53
CA SER A 92 5.12 -2.93 2.30
C SER A 92 5.76 -3.33 3.62
N VAL A 93 7.08 -3.58 3.65
CA VAL A 93 7.78 -3.95 4.88
C VAL A 93 7.75 -2.81 5.90
N ILE A 94 8.04 -1.59 5.47
CA ILE A 94 8.08 -0.41 6.35
C ILE A 94 6.69 -0.12 6.94
N PHE A 95 5.65 -0.20 6.10
CA PHE A 95 4.26 0.01 6.54
C PHE A 95 3.72 -1.16 7.37
N HIS A 96 4.07 -2.41 7.05
CA HIS A 96 3.71 -3.58 7.86
C HIS A 96 4.20 -3.45 9.31
N PHE A 97 5.43 -2.97 9.50
CA PHE A 97 5.98 -2.72 10.84
C PHE A 97 5.38 -1.47 11.50
N HIS A 98 5.04 -0.41 10.75
CA HIS A 98 4.30 0.74 11.31
C HIS A 98 2.91 0.34 11.83
N TYR A 99 2.15 -0.46 11.08
CA TYR A 99 0.83 -0.92 11.49
C TYR A 99 0.86 -1.86 12.72
N GLN A 100 2.00 -2.47 13.03
CA GLN A 100 2.19 -3.28 14.24
C GLN A 100 2.69 -2.47 15.43
N TRP A 101 3.26 -1.29 15.21
CA TRP A 101 3.83 -0.46 16.27
C TRP A 101 2.74 0.30 17.05
N ASP A 102 1.54 0.43 16.49
CA ASP A 102 0.43 1.15 17.12
C ASP A 102 -0.44 0.27 18.05
N GLU A 103 0.18 -0.36 19.06
CA GLU A 103 -0.56 -0.87 20.22
C GLU A 103 -0.71 0.20 21.33
N SER A 104 0.00 1.33 21.25
CA SER A 104 0.05 2.34 22.31
C SER A 104 -0.72 3.64 22.04
N ASP A 105 -0.99 4.05 20.79
CA ASP A 105 -1.78 5.28 20.54
C ASP A 105 -3.29 5.06 20.64
N LEU A 106 -3.74 3.81 20.81
CA LEU A 106 -5.15 3.43 21.04
C LEU A 106 -5.62 3.60 22.51
N LYS A 107 -4.78 4.14 23.40
CA LYS A 107 -5.10 4.37 24.83
C LYS A 107 -5.00 5.85 25.26
N GLN A 108 -5.39 6.79 24.40
CA GLN A 108 -5.75 8.14 24.85
C GLN A 108 -7.20 8.49 24.53
#